data_AF-A0A0D0M0U9-F1
#
_entry.id   AF-A0A0D0M0U9-F1
#
_cell.length_a   1.000
_cell.length_b   1.000
_cell.length_c   1.000
_cell.angle_alpha   90.00
_cell.angle_beta   90.00
_cell.angle_gamma   90.00
#
_symmetry.space_group_name_H-M   'P 1'
#
loop_
_entity.id
_entity.type
_entity.pdbx_description
1 polymer ?
#
loop_
_entity_poly.entity_id
_entity_poly.type
_entity_poly.pdbx_seq_one_letter_code
_entity_poly.pdbx_strand_id
1 'polypeptide(L)'
;MASLYLSMTEAVINHWKANRNAYPQKFVLSPAQYEGYARTRRNGIGGAKANINEHMGIPVEVAEGTPGVMVAADGSEVSLR
;
A
#
# COMPACT_ATOMS: atom_id res chain seq x y z
N MET A 1 0.94 2.03 17.15
CA MET A 1 1.31 1.88 15.72
C MET A 1 0.11 1.36 14.96
N ALA A 2 -0.36 2.10 13.95
CA ALA A 2 -1.31 1.54 13.00
C ALA A 2 -0.63 0.39 12.23
N SER A 3 -1.38 -0.66 11.87
CA SER A 3 -0.84 -1.69 10.98
C SER A 3 -0.53 -1.07 9.62
N LEU A 4 0.51 -1.53 8.93
CA LEU A 4 0.88 -1.03 7.59
C LEU A 4 -0.33 -0.99 6.64
N TYR A 5 -1.24 -1.97 6.74
CA TYR A 5 -2.49 -2.00 5.98
C TYR A 5 -3.37 -0.76 6.20
N LEU A 6 -3.49 -0.29 7.45
CA LEU A 6 -4.25 0.92 7.79
C LEU A 6 -3.55 2.16 7.24
N SER A 7 -2.23 2.29 7.41
CA SER A 7 -1.46 3.40 6.84
C SER A 7 -1.59 3.48 5.31
N MET A 8 -1.53 2.34 4.62
CA MET A 8 -1.77 2.28 3.18
C MET A 8 -3.20 2.72 2.82
N THR A 9 -4.20 2.27 3.57
CA THR A 9 -5.60 2.66 3.34
C THR A 9 -5.82 4.17 3.56
N GLU A 10 -5.26 4.73 4.62
CA GLU A 10 -5.31 6.16 4.90
C GLU A 10 -4.63 6.98 3.80
N ALA A 11 -3.45 6.54 3.32
CA ALA A 11 -2.75 7.17 2.22
C ALA A 11 -3.61 7.23 0.94
N VAL A 12 -4.28 6.12 0.57
CA VAL A 12 -5.19 6.07 -0.59
C VAL A 12 -6.35 7.04 -0.41
N ILE A 13 -7.02 7.01 0.74
CA ILE A 13 -8.18 7.88 1.01
C ILE A 13 -7.78 9.35 0.93
N ASN A 14 -6.63 9.72 1.50
CA ASN A 14 -6.13 11.08 1.44
C ASN A 14 -5.74 11.49 0.02
N HIS A 15 -5.13 10.58 -0.75
CA HIS A 15 -4.83 10.82 -2.15
C HIS A 15 -6.09 11.05 -2.98
N TRP A 16 -7.11 10.22 -2.84
CA TRP A 16 -8.38 10.38 -3.55
C TRP A 16 -9.06 11.72 -3.26
N LYS A 17 -9.08 12.13 -1.97
CA LYS A 17 -9.61 13.43 -1.56
C LYS A 17 -8.86 14.60 -2.23
N ALA A 18 -7.54 14.51 -2.33
CA ALA A 18 -6.72 15.57 -2.92
C ALA A 18 -6.70 15.56 -4.46
N ASN A 19 -6.95 14.41 -5.10
CA ASN A 19 -6.67 14.20 -6.52
C ASN A 19 -7.91 13.82 -7.34
N ARG A 20 -9.11 14.26 -6.94
CA ARG A 20 -10.38 13.98 -7.65
C ARG A 20 -10.61 12.47 -7.88
N ASN A 21 -10.29 11.65 -6.88
CA ASN A 21 -10.35 10.18 -6.94
C ASN A 21 -9.43 9.54 -8.00
N ALA A 22 -8.41 10.24 -8.49
CA ALA A 22 -7.38 9.62 -9.31
C ALA A 22 -6.66 8.52 -8.52
N TYR A 23 -6.36 7.41 -9.16
CA TYR A 23 -5.67 6.30 -8.51
C TYR A 23 -4.17 6.60 -8.39
N PRO A 24 -3.55 6.29 -7.23
CA PRO A 24 -2.10 6.17 -7.13
C PRO A 24 -1.58 5.15 -8.14
N GLN A 25 -0.34 5.33 -8.57
CA GLN A 25 0.29 4.42 -9.54
C GLN A 25 0.60 3.07 -8.88
N LYS A 26 1.16 3.09 -7.66
CA LYS A 26 1.60 1.88 -6.95
C LYS A 26 2.01 2.15 -5.50
N PHE A 27 2.16 1.08 -4.74
CA PHE A 27 2.94 1.06 -3.51
C PHE A 27 4.30 0.42 -3.75
N VAL A 28 5.33 0.91 -3.06
CA VAL A 28 6.68 0.33 -3.06
C VAL A 28 7.05 0.05 -1.61
N LEU A 29 7.10 -1.23 -1.24
CA LEU A 29 7.35 -1.70 0.12
C LEU A 29 8.73 -2.34 0.23
N SER A 30 9.33 -2.30 1.42
CA SER A 30 10.49 -3.14 1.71
C SER A 30 10.06 -4.60 1.83
N PRO A 31 10.98 -5.58 1.69
CA PRO A 31 10.64 -7.00 1.86
C PRO A 31 9.95 -7.29 3.20
N ALA A 32 10.44 -6.70 4.29
CA ALA A 32 9.87 -6.87 5.63
C ALA A 32 8.45 -6.27 5.74
N GLN A 33 8.23 -5.11 5.13
CA GLN A 33 6.90 -4.49 5.06
C GLN A 33 5.94 -5.35 4.24
N TYR A 34 6.39 -5.86 3.09
CA TYR A 34 5.58 -6.71 2.23
C TYR A 34 5.18 -8.03 2.92
N GLU A 35 6.10 -8.67 3.65
CA GLU A 35 5.79 -9.86 4.42
C GLU A 35 4.76 -9.57 5.53
N GLY A 36 4.92 -8.46 6.24
CA GLY A 36 3.95 -7.99 7.23
C GLY A 36 2.57 -7.74 6.63
N TYR A 37 2.52 -7.04 5.49
CA TYR A 37 1.31 -6.78 4.73
C TYR A 37 0.63 -8.08 4.29
N ALA A 38 1.38 -9.01 3.68
CA ALA A 38 0.87 -10.29 3.21
C ALA A 38 0.30 -11.13 4.37
N ARG A 39 0.94 -11.10 5.54
CA ARG A 39 0.44 -11.75 6.75
C ARG A 39 -0.89 -11.15 7.20
N THR A 40 -1.01 -9.82 7.24
CA THR A 40 -2.27 -9.14 7.58
C THR A 40 -3.37 -9.47 6.59
N ARG A 41 -3.09 -9.51 5.28
CA ARG A 41 -4.06 -9.86 4.23
C ARG A 41 -4.56 -11.30 4.38
N ARG A 42 -3.64 -12.25 4.59
CA ARG A 42 -3.99 -13.67 4.74
C ARG A 42 -4.77 -13.98 6.02
N ASN A 43 -4.51 -13.23 7.08
CA ASN A 43 -5.24 -13.36 8.35
C ASN A 43 -6.57 -12.57 8.35
N GLY A 44 -6.79 -11.71 7.36
CA GLY A 44 -7.96 -10.86 7.23
C GLY A 44 -8.99 -11.39 6.24
N ILE A 45 -9.79 -10.47 5.72
CA ILE A 45 -10.84 -10.76 4.72
C ILE A 45 -10.16 -11.18 3.41
N GLY A 46 -10.44 -12.42 2.98
CA GLY A 46 -9.81 -13.08 1.82
C GLY A 46 -9.03 -14.34 2.19
N GLY A 47 -8.64 -14.49 3.46
CA GLY A 47 -7.97 -15.69 3.95
C GLY A 47 -6.69 -16.00 3.17
N ALA A 48 -6.31 -17.28 3.13
CA ALA A 48 -5.12 -17.75 2.41
C ALA A 48 -5.10 -17.40 0.90
N LYS A 49 -6.25 -17.06 0.31
CA LYS A 49 -6.39 -16.70 -1.12
C LYS A 49 -6.40 -15.18 -1.37
N ALA A 50 -6.16 -14.36 -0.34
CA ALA A 50 -6.13 -12.92 -0.51
C ALA A 50 -5.07 -12.50 -1.55
N ASN A 51 -5.43 -11.61 -2.47
CA ASN A 51 -4.47 -10.99 -3.37
C ASN A 51 -3.56 -10.08 -2.53
N ILE A 52 -2.27 -10.41 -2.51
CA ILE A 52 -1.21 -9.67 -1.80
C ILE A 52 -0.40 -8.77 -2.75
N ASN A 53 -0.66 -8.85 -4.05
CA ASN A 53 0.03 -8.06 -5.07
C ASN A 53 -0.66 -6.71 -5.34
N GLU A 54 -1.79 -6.45 -4.68
CA GLU A 54 -2.50 -5.18 -4.79
C GLU A 54 -3.15 -4.79 -3.46
N HIS A 55 -3.31 -3.49 -3.25
CA HIS A 55 -4.07 -2.92 -2.16
C HIS A 55 -5.15 -2.01 -2.73
N MET A 56 -6.42 -2.37 -2.56
CA MET A 56 -7.57 -1.61 -3.09
C MET A 56 -7.51 -1.36 -4.61
N GLY A 57 -6.96 -2.31 -5.38
CA GLY A 57 -6.76 -2.18 -6.83
C GLY A 57 -5.50 -1.43 -7.24
N ILE A 58 -4.66 -1.01 -6.29
CA ILE A 58 -3.38 -0.35 -6.56
C ILE A 58 -2.26 -1.40 -6.45
N PRO A 59 -1.40 -1.55 -7.47
CA PRO A 59 -0.30 -2.51 -7.45
C PRO A 59 0.63 -2.32 -6.24
N VAL A 60 1.12 -3.43 -5.69
CA VAL A 60 2.13 -3.45 -4.63
C VAL A 60 3.42 -4.05 -5.19
N GLU A 61 4.48 -3.26 -5.22
CA GLU A 61 5.82 -3.66 -5.61
C GLU A 61 6.75 -3.77 -4.39
N VAL A 62 7.80 -4.58 -4.52
CA VAL A 62 8.82 -4.76 -3.49
C VAL A 62 10.15 -4.21 -4.00
N ALA A 63 10.80 -3.36 -3.20
CA ALA A 63 12.13 -2.84 -3.49
C ALA A 63 13.01 -2.85 -2.24
N GLU A 64 14.29 -3.18 -2.40
CA GLU A 64 15.27 -3.08 -1.33
C GLU A 64 15.57 -1.61 -0.99
N GLY A 65 15.86 -1.32 0.28
CA GLY A 65 16.26 0.01 0.73
C GLY A 65 15.16 1.09 0.71
N THR A 66 13.92 0.77 0.29
CA THR A 66 12.80 1.73 0.34
C THR A 66 12.30 1.93 1.78
N PRO A 67 11.92 3.16 2.15
CA PRO A 67 11.24 3.39 3.42
C PRO A 67 9.80 2.86 3.45
N GLY A 68 9.23 2.52 2.30
CA GLY A 68 7.81 2.21 2.15
C GLY A 68 7.03 3.45 1.75
N VAL A 69 6.61 3.53 0.48
CA VAL A 69 5.95 4.70 -0.09
C VAL A 69 4.74 4.31 -0.95
N MET A 70 3.81 5.24 -1.10
CA MET A 70 2.81 5.26 -2.16
C MET A 70 3.26 6.25 -3.23
N VAL A 71 3.27 5.84 -4.49
CA VAL A 71 3.51 6.72 -5.63
C VAL A 71 2.15 7.25 -6.10
N ALA A 72 1.95 8.55 -5.92
CA ALA A 72 0.75 9.28 -6.33
C ALA A 72 0.56 9.29 -7.85
N ALA A 73 -0.63 9.67 -8.32
CA ALA A 73 -0.94 9.75 -9.75
C ALA A 73 0.04 10.64 -10.54
N ASP A 74 0.56 11.71 -9.93
CA ASP A 74 1.53 12.64 -10.52
C ASP A 74 3.00 12.18 -10.40
N GLY A 75 3.24 11.02 -9.80
CA GLY A 75 4.58 10.47 -9.55
C GLY A 75 5.24 10.92 -8.24
N SER A 76 4.59 11.78 -7.44
CA SER A 76 5.12 12.14 -6.12
C SER A 76 5.06 10.96 -5.14
N GLU A 77 6.04 10.88 -4.23
CA GLU A 77 6.10 9.85 -3.21
C GLU A 77 5.48 10.32 -1.89
N VAL A 78 4.60 9.49 -1.32
CA VAL A 78 3.98 9.69 -0.02
C VAL A 78 4.47 8.62 0.94
N SER A 79 5.07 9.04 2.05
CA SER A 79 5.54 8.13 3.12
C SER A 79 4.39 7.35 3.74
N LEU A 80 4.60 6.05 3.99
CA LEU A 80 3.68 5.18 4.74
C LEU A 80 4.03 5.05 6.23
N ARG A 81 5.04 5.80 6.69
CA ARG A 81 5.55 5.81 8.08
C ARG A 81 4.95 6.94 8.89
#